data_AF-A0A2N5ZTK7-F1
#
_entry.id   AF-A0A2N5ZTK7-F1
#
_cell.length_a   1.000
_cell.length_b   1.000
_cell.length_c   1.000
_cell.angle_alpha   90.00
_cell.angle_beta   90.00
_cell.angle_gamma   90.00
#
_symmetry.space_group_name_H-M   'P 1'
#
loop_
_entity.id
_entity.type
_entity.pdbx_description
1 polymer ?
#
loop_
_entity_poly.entity_id
_entity_poly.type
_entity_poly.pdbx_seq_one_letter_code
_entity_poly.pdbx_strand_id
1 'polypeptide(L)' 'MVIEMTGSKSKIINLPKPSDDPTQRRPDITKAKQLLNNWEPSVALKEGLGKTITYFENLIKSGEIDTWMR' A
#
# COMPACT_ATOMS: atom_id res chain seq x y z
N MET A 1 -10.82 -1.84 -4.81
CA MET A 1 -9.88 -0.71 -4.96
C MET A 1 -8.61 -1.09 -5.71
N VAL A 2 -7.68 -1.93 -5.19
CA VAL A 2 -6.41 -2.20 -5.92
C VAL A 2 -6.63 -2.86 -7.29
N ILE A 3 -7.45 -3.90 -7.38
CA ILE A 3 -7.81 -4.55 -8.67
C ILE A 3 -8.38 -3.52 -9.66
N GLU A 4 -9.30 -2.69 -9.21
CA GLU A 4 -9.93 -1.62 -10.00
C GLU A 4 -8.91 -0.59 -10.49
N MET A 5 -8.06 -0.07 -9.61
CA MET A 5 -7.06 0.94 -9.94
C MET A 5 -5.97 0.44 -10.89
N THR A 6 -5.68 -0.86 -10.88
CA THR A 6 -4.66 -1.49 -11.74
C THR A 6 -5.24 -2.10 -13.01
N GLY A 7 -6.56 -2.25 -13.13
CA GLY A 7 -7.19 -3.03 -14.20
C GLY A 7 -6.82 -4.51 -14.18
N SER A 8 -6.33 -5.03 -13.05
CA SER A 8 -5.83 -6.41 -12.94
C SER A 8 -6.95 -7.45 -13.14
N LYS A 9 -6.59 -8.61 -13.73
CA LYS A 9 -7.47 -9.78 -13.85
C LYS A 9 -7.36 -10.74 -12.66
N SER A 10 -6.60 -10.39 -11.62
CA SER A 10 -6.45 -11.23 -10.43
C SER A 10 -7.80 -11.51 -9.76
N LYS A 11 -7.98 -12.75 -9.28
CA LYS A 11 -9.17 -13.16 -8.53
C LYS A 11 -8.97 -12.90 -7.03
N ILE A 12 -10.03 -12.50 -6.34
CA ILE A 12 -10.04 -12.45 -4.88
C ILE A 12 -10.33 -13.85 -4.35
N ILE A 13 -9.45 -14.38 -3.50
CA ILE A 13 -9.59 -15.69 -2.86
C ILE A 13 -9.45 -15.49 -1.35
N ASN A 14 -10.38 -16.03 -0.56
CA ASN A 14 -10.34 -15.97 0.90
C ASN A 14 -9.71 -17.25 1.45
N LEU A 15 -8.57 -17.11 2.13
CA LEU A 15 -7.86 -18.20 2.79
C LEU A 15 -7.99 -18.05 4.32
N PRO A 16 -7.78 -19.15 5.09
CA PRO A 16 -7.75 -19.07 6.54
C PRO A 16 -6.71 -18.07 7.04
N LYS A 17 -7.07 -17.36 8.11
CA LYS A 17 -6.21 -16.35 8.72
C LYS A 17 -5.05 -17.01 9.49
N PRO A 18 -3.81 -16.50 9.41
CA PRO A 18 -2.74 -16.85 10.35
C PRO A 18 -3.18 -16.60 11.80
N SER A 19 -2.78 -17.48 12.73
CA SER A 19 -3.22 -17.43 14.13
C SER A 19 -2.74 -16.18 14.89
N ASP A 20 -1.62 -15.61 14.47
CA ASP A 20 -0.93 -14.48 15.08
C ASP A 20 -1.30 -13.12 14.47
N ASP A 21 -2.12 -13.10 13.41
CA ASP A 21 -2.50 -11.85 12.78
C ASP A 21 -3.58 -11.12 13.60
N PRO A 22 -3.41 -9.83 13.95
CA PRO A 22 -4.48 -9.03 14.53
C PRO A 22 -5.57 -8.74 13.48
N THR A 23 -6.83 -8.67 13.89
CA THR A 23 -7.96 -8.39 12.97
C THR A 23 -8.07 -6.93 12.59
N GLN A 24 -7.57 -6.02 13.43
CA GLN A 24 -7.68 -4.59 13.22
C GLN A 24 -6.47 -3.87 13.82
N ARG A 25 -6.05 -2.80 13.15
CA ARG A 25 -5.07 -1.84 13.66
C ARG A 25 -5.55 -0.43 13.37
N ARG A 26 -5.52 0.44 14.37
CA ARG A 26 -5.85 1.87 14.25
C ARG A 26 -4.92 2.65 15.18
N PRO A 27 -3.80 3.19 14.67
CA PRO A 27 -2.86 3.93 15.52
C PRO A 27 -3.49 5.24 16.01
N ASP A 28 -3.25 5.56 17.28
CA ASP A 28 -3.46 6.90 17.82
C ASP A 28 -2.26 7.78 17.46
N ILE A 29 -2.51 8.88 16.74
CA ILE A 29 -1.49 9.82 16.27
C ILE A 29 -1.40 11.09 17.13
N THR A 30 -2.08 11.14 18.27
CA THR A 30 -2.11 12.32 19.17
C THR A 30 -0.71 12.78 19.55
N LYS A 31 0.20 11.85 19.86
CA LYS A 31 1.59 12.17 20.22
C LYS A 31 2.35 12.83 19.06
N ALA A 32 2.15 12.37 17.83
CA ALA A 32 2.78 12.96 16.66
C ALA A 32 2.25 14.38 16.41
N LYS A 33 0.92 14.59 16.53
CA LYS A 33 0.32 15.93 16.45
C LYS A 33 0.91 16.89 17.49
N GLN A 34 1.04 16.45 18.73
CA GLN A 34 1.55 17.29 19.83
C GLN A 34 3.03 17.66 19.67
N LEU A 35 3.86 16.71 19.23
CA LEU A 35 5.31 16.88 19.24
C LEU A 35 5.90 17.34 17.91
N LEU A 36 5.17 17.16 16.80
CA LEU A 36 5.69 17.40 15.45
C LEU A 36 4.86 18.49 14.72
N ASN A 37 4.67 19.65 15.35
CA ASN A 37 3.96 20.79 14.76
C ASN A 37 2.61 20.42 14.11
N ASN A 38 1.75 19.72 14.85
CA ASN A 38 0.44 19.26 14.38
C ASN A 38 0.51 18.34 13.14
N TRP A 39 1.58 17.55 13.03
CA TRP A 39 1.75 16.59 11.95
C TRP A 39 0.59 15.59 11.88
N GLU A 40 0.14 15.32 10.65
CA GLU A 40 -0.79 14.26 10.32
C GLU A 40 -0.55 13.75 8.88
N PRO A 41 -1.01 12.53 8.53
CA PRO A 41 -0.95 12.05 7.16
C PRO A 41 -1.76 12.96 6.23
N SER A 42 -1.09 13.54 5.24
CA SER A 42 -1.71 14.44 4.25
C SER A 42 -2.09 13.75 2.94
N VAL A 43 -1.54 12.55 2.68
CA VAL A 43 -1.76 11.80 1.45
C VAL A 43 -2.95 10.85 1.63
N ALA A 44 -3.97 11.00 0.80
CA ALA A 44 -5.11 10.10 0.80
C ALA A 44 -4.70 8.70 0.29
N LEU A 45 -5.37 7.65 0.78
CA LEU A 45 -5.03 6.26 0.41
C LEU A 45 -5.00 6.03 -1.11
N LYS A 46 -6.01 6.54 -1.84
CA LYS A 46 -6.10 6.40 -3.29
C LYS A 46 -4.96 7.13 -4.02
N GLU A 47 -4.56 8.30 -3.51
CA GLU A 47 -3.43 9.07 -4.07
C GLU A 47 -2.11 8.32 -3.86
N GLY A 48 -1.88 7.83 -2.64
CA GLY A 48 -0.68 7.04 -2.31
C GLY A 48 -0.59 5.78 -3.16
N LEU A 49 -1.69 5.02 -3.28
CA LEU A 49 -1.74 3.84 -4.14
C LEU A 49 -1.48 4.16 -5.61
N GLY A 50 -1.99 5.29 -6.13
CA GLY A 50 -1.72 5.73 -7.50
C GLY A 50 -0.22 5.92 -7.76
N LYS A 51 0.48 6.63 -6.85
CA LYS A 51 1.94 6.82 -6.95
C LYS A 51 2.70 5.49 -6.92
N THR A 52 2.29 4.57 -6.05
CA THR A 52 2.90 3.24 -5.96
C THR A 52 2.69 2.43 -7.24
N ILE A 53 1.49 2.46 -7.83
CA ILE A 53 1.20 1.77 -9.09
C ILE A 53 2.10 2.33 -10.21
N THR A 54 2.17 3.65 -10.38
CA THR A 54 3.04 4.27 -11.39
C THR A 54 4.51 3.86 -11.23
N TYR A 55 5.00 3.81 -9.99
CA TYR A 55 6.37 3.36 -9.70
C TYR A 55 6.63 1.94 -10.22
N PHE A 56 5.75 0.98 -9.86
CA PHE A 56 5.91 -0.41 -10.30
C PHE A 56 5.71 -0.59 -11.81
N GLU A 57 4.80 0.15 -12.43
CA GLU A 57 4.66 0.14 -13.90
C GLU A 57 5.95 0.59 -14.60
N ASN A 58 6.64 1.61 -14.06
CA ASN A 58 7.88 2.09 -14.63
C ASN A 58 9.01 1.06 -14.47
N LEU A 59 9.13 0.43 -13.30
CA LEU A 59 10.11 -0.64 -13.07
C LEU A 59 9.91 -1.85 -13.98
N ILE A 60 8.64 -2.21 -14.26
CA ILE A 60 8.32 -3.30 -15.20
C ILE A 60 8.70 -2.88 -16.63
N LYS A 61 8.39 -1.65 -17.03
CA LYS A 61 8.73 -1.13 -18.37
C LYS A 61 10.23 -1.00 -18.59
N SER A 62 11.02 -0.68 -17.56
CA SER A 62 12.48 -0.55 -17.64
C SER A 62 13.21 -1.89 -17.54
N GLY A 63 12.53 -2.98 -17.14
CA GLY A 63 13.15 -4.30 -16.93
C GLY A 63 13.96 -4.42 -15.64
N GLU A 64 13.92 -3.41 -14.77
CA GLU A 64 14.68 -3.41 -13.50
C GLU A 64 14.18 -4.48 -12.51
N ILE A 65 12.88 -4.80 -12.55
CA ILE A 65 12.27 -5.83 -11.68
C ILE A 65 12.80 -7.24 -11.97
N ASP A 66 13.09 -7.55 -13.23
CA ASP A 66 13.60 -8.87 -13.62
C ASP A 66 15.01 -9.15 -13.07
N THR A 67 15.70 -8.11 -12.59
CA THR A 67 17.04 -8.21 -12.00
C THR A 67 17.01 -8.68 -10.55
N TRP A 68 15.90 -8.47 -9.82
CA TRP A 68 15.77 -8.82 -8.39
C TRP A 68 14.92 -10.07 -8.12
N MET A 69 14.23 -10.59 -9.14
CA MET A 69 13.41 -11.81 -9.05
C MET A 69 14.06 -13.04 -9.70
N ARG A 70 15.32 -12.94 -10.15
CA ARG A 70 16.21 -14.07 -10.42
C ARG A 70 17.08 -14.36 -9.21
#